data_AF-A0A317Y0V3-F1
#
_entry.id   AF-A0A317Y0V3-F1
#
_cell.length_a   1.000
_cell.length_b   1.000
_cell.length_c   1.000
_cell.angle_alpha   90.00
_cell.angle_beta   90.00
_cell.angle_gamma   90.00
#
_symmetry.space_group_name_H-M   'P 1'
#
loop_
_entity.id
_entity.type
_entity.pdbx_description
1 polymer ?
#
loop_
_entity_poly.entity_id
_entity_poly.type
_entity_poly.pdbx_seq_one_letter_code
_entity_poly.pdbx_strand_id
1 'polypeptide(L)'
;MSTSKSVGRLATRPWAASTSSSSSAASSSTRVAVAQRRNVSSSSVRSAPSTEVERSGVSSYEPVSSPASHLPRLARQDPELYAAVRPPPLATFAALTSRLGLLPAGTDAETRDRRVQLVYQACTHPSFQTLVDKVNASTLAATDNASASGLVRNRADNKAALDAKQFLGSSVLIQEVQHHAALCTVGNSLLGMLASEFLHLRYPNLPTRALKAAVAAFVGPQTLSDVGLSLGLGGQGVLRWNKEARVPKPKNYVTRSGKSAVGLPDRTLLSRDVGADAMRALVAVVFQELGLSAARRFVTSHLLNRKLDLAKLLKFLDPKRALSQTCAKYGKDLPQSRIIAESGRLSISPVFVVGVWSGATKIGEGSGTSIKMAEFRAAEDALRRLYLTETPLGDFDLPSTTLDTIYAGASSPLPTSTSSSSSASYNPQPIGDTEVLEAAGKSRH
;
A
#
# COMPACT_ATOMS: atom_id res chain seq x y z
N MET A 1 21.18 54.00 -46.89
CA MET A 1 20.74 55.23 -46.17
C MET A 1 19.55 54.81 -45.31
N SER A 2 19.46 54.84 -43.99
CA SER A 2 20.27 55.26 -42.83
C SER A 2 19.58 54.53 -41.65
N THR A 3 20.17 53.50 -41.02
CA THR A 3 20.79 53.48 -39.67
C THR A 3 20.07 54.21 -38.52
N SER A 4 19.73 53.46 -37.46
CA SER A 4 19.81 53.82 -36.02
C SER A 4 19.25 52.64 -35.17
N LYS A 5 20.02 51.63 -34.74
CA LYS A 5 20.83 51.52 -33.50
C LYS A 5 20.21 52.17 -32.24
N SER A 6 19.77 51.33 -31.29
CA SER A 6 19.93 51.60 -29.86
C SER A 6 20.42 50.34 -29.14
N VAL A 7 21.32 50.55 -28.18
CA VAL A 7 22.18 49.58 -27.50
C VAL A 7 21.90 49.61 -26.00
N GLY A 8 22.00 48.45 -25.35
CA GLY A 8 22.34 48.30 -23.92
C GLY A 8 21.13 47.94 -23.03
N ARG A 9 21.17 46.91 -22.18
CA ARG A 9 22.24 46.53 -21.25
C ARG A 9 22.19 45.04 -20.86
N LEU A 10 23.38 44.45 -20.70
CA LEU A 10 23.65 43.19 -20.03
C LEU A 10 23.27 43.25 -18.54
N ALA A 11 22.72 42.15 -18.03
CA ALA A 11 22.86 41.76 -16.63
C ALA A 11 23.06 40.23 -16.58
N THR A 12 24.32 39.81 -16.50
CA THR A 12 24.77 38.47 -16.16
C THR A 12 25.12 38.42 -14.68
N ARG A 13 24.80 37.28 -14.02
CA ARG A 13 25.51 36.60 -12.90
C ARG A 13 24.54 35.89 -11.93
N PRO A 14 24.97 34.84 -11.18
CA PRO A 14 25.72 33.68 -11.63
C PRO A 14 25.21 32.35 -11.02
N TRP A 15 25.65 31.27 -11.64
CA TRP A 15 25.57 29.87 -11.21
C TRP A 15 26.48 29.63 -10.00
N ALA A 16 25.97 29.04 -8.91
CA ALA A 16 26.76 28.52 -7.81
C ALA A 16 26.97 27.01 -7.98
N ALA A 17 28.21 26.62 -8.29
CA ALA A 17 28.71 25.27 -8.16
C ALA A 17 29.74 25.27 -7.04
N SER A 18 29.59 24.39 -6.05
CA SER A 18 30.61 24.10 -5.06
C SER A 18 30.95 22.62 -5.11
N THR A 19 32.11 22.32 -5.68
CA THR A 19 32.84 21.07 -5.50
C THR A 19 33.99 21.32 -4.54
N SER A 20 34.12 20.49 -3.51
CA SER A 20 35.43 20.13 -2.97
C SER A 20 35.37 18.73 -2.37
N SER A 21 36.20 17.87 -2.96
CA SER A 21 36.62 16.54 -2.55
C SER A 21 37.49 16.54 -1.29
N SER A 22 37.40 15.48 -0.49
CA SER A 22 38.60 14.78 -0.01
C SER A 22 38.25 13.39 0.55
N SER A 23 38.99 12.42 0.04
CA SER A 23 39.09 11.01 0.40
C SER A 23 39.75 10.76 1.76
N SER A 24 39.33 9.68 2.46
CA SER A 24 40.24 8.79 3.20
C SER A 24 39.54 7.49 3.59
N ALA A 25 40.34 6.43 3.62
CA ALA A 25 39.96 5.03 3.57
C ALA A 25 39.87 4.35 4.95
N ALA A 26 39.28 3.14 4.92
CA ALA A 26 39.51 1.99 5.78
C ALA A 26 39.12 2.07 7.28
N SER A 27 38.16 1.24 7.70
CA SER A 27 38.45 -0.10 8.24
C SER A 27 37.29 -0.65 9.09
N SER A 28 37.07 -1.94 8.93
CA SER A 28 36.15 -2.82 9.64
C SER A 28 36.50 -3.00 11.12
N SER A 29 35.52 -3.00 12.03
CA SER A 29 35.57 -3.86 13.22
C SER A 29 34.21 -4.03 13.89
N THR A 30 33.75 -5.26 13.89
CA THR A 30 32.71 -5.89 14.70
C THR A 30 32.90 -5.57 16.19
N ARG A 31 31.86 -5.09 16.88
CA ARG A 31 31.82 -5.13 18.36
C ARG A 31 30.52 -5.72 18.88
N VAL A 32 30.71 -6.88 19.49
CA VAL A 32 29.83 -7.63 20.37
C VAL A 32 29.55 -6.78 21.61
N ALA A 33 28.28 -6.58 21.95
CA ALA A 33 27.86 -5.94 23.21
C ALA A 33 27.66 -7.01 24.29
N VAL A 34 28.61 -7.10 25.22
CA VAL A 34 28.51 -7.89 26.46
C VAL A 34 27.98 -6.98 27.58
N ALA A 35 26.98 -7.48 28.29
CA ALA A 35 26.36 -6.85 29.46
C ALA A 35 27.31 -6.83 30.66
N GLN A 36 27.39 -5.70 31.38
CA GLN A 36 27.86 -5.68 32.76
C GLN A 36 26.98 -4.77 33.63
N ARG A 37 26.45 -5.40 34.68
CA ARG A 37 25.67 -4.81 35.78
C ARG A 37 26.57 -3.90 36.61
N ARG A 38 26.04 -2.75 37.06
CA ARG A 38 26.62 -1.95 38.15
C ARG A 38 25.62 -1.85 39.30
N ASN A 39 25.99 -2.46 40.42
CA ASN A 39 25.42 -2.20 41.74
C ASN A 39 25.83 -0.79 42.19
N VAL A 40 24.89 -0.04 42.75
CA VAL A 40 25.18 1.19 43.50
C VAL A 40 24.57 1.02 44.89
N SER A 41 25.47 0.92 45.88
CA SER A 41 25.22 0.98 47.31
C SER A 41 25.06 2.44 47.75
N SER A 42 23.96 2.78 48.41
CA SER A 42 23.70 4.08 49.01
C SER A 42 24.21 4.16 50.45
N SER A 43 24.96 5.22 50.75
CA SER A 43 25.44 5.62 52.08
C SER A 43 24.36 6.33 52.91
N SER A 44 24.51 6.23 54.23
CA SER A 44 23.59 6.71 55.27
C SER A 44 23.82 8.17 55.74
N VAL A 45 22.76 8.67 56.39
CA VAL A 45 22.66 9.67 57.48
C VAL A 45 22.57 11.17 57.13
N ARG A 46 21.37 11.75 57.36
CA ARG A 46 21.16 12.77 58.39
C ARG A 46 19.69 12.89 58.79
N SER A 47 19.46 12.85 60.10
CA SER A 47 18.19 12.93 60.81
C SER A 47 17.87 14.36 61.26
N ALA A 48 16.59 14.71 61.27
CA ALA A 48 15.98 15.87 61.94
C ALA A 48 14.55 15.49 62.39
N PRO A 49 13.97 16.17 63.39
CA PRO A 49 13.36 15.52 64.55
C PRO A 49 11.88 15.18 64.43
N SER A 50 11.50 14.24 65.28
CA SER A 50 10.20 13.63 65.52
C SER A 50 9.16 14.61 66.08
N THR A 51 8.04 14.76 65.36
CA THR A 51 6.74 15.07 65.94
C THR A 51 5.96 13.77 66.08
N GLU A 52 5.71 13.39 67.33
CA GLU A 52 4.83 12.30 67.72
C GLU A 52 3.40 12.59 67.23
N VAL A 53 2.87 11.70 66.41
CA VAL A 53 1.42 11.57 66.20
C VAL A 53 1.07 10.11 66.41
N GLU A 54 0.09 9.92 67.29
CA GLU A 54 -0.36 8.69 67.88
C GLU A 54 -0.69 7.59 66.85
N ARG A 55 -0.29 6.36 67.17
CA ARG A 55 -0.70 5.15 66.43
C ARG A 55 -2.18 4.87 66.70
N SER A 56 -3.06 5.37 65.84
CA SER A 56 -4.42 4.87 65.73
C SER A 56 -4.51 3.79 64.64
N GLY A 57 -4.80 2.55 65.07
CA GLY A 57 -5.37 1.50 64.22
C GLY A 57 -4.39 0.77 63.29
N VAL A 58 -3.97 -0.43 63.69
CA VAL A 58 -3.55 -1.46 62.73
C VAL A 58 -4.79 -1.84 61.93
N SER A 59 -5.03 -1.16 60.80
CA SER A 59 -5.85 -1.74 59.74
C SER A 59 -5.00 -2.87 59.17
N SER A 60 -5.33 -4.11 59.53
CA SER A 60 -4.81 -5.29 58.86
C SER A 60 -5.01 -5.10 57.37
N TYR A 61 -3.92 -4.88 56.63
CA TYR A 61 -3.94 -5.02 55.19
C TYR A 61 -4.15 -6.52 54.95
N GLU A 62 -5.42 -6.93 54.83
CA GLU A 62 -5.73 -8.21 54.22
C GLU A 62 -5.15 -8.14 52.81
N PRO A 63 -4.18 -9.00 52.44
CA PRO A 63 -3.79 -9.09 51.05
C PRO A 63 -5.04 -9.53 50.30
N VAL A 64 -5.69 -8.58 49.62
CA VAL A 64 -6.77 -8.87 48.68
C VAL A 64 -6.20 -9.93 47.77
N SER A 65 -6.71 -11.16 47.91
CA SER A 65 -6.30 -12.33 47.13
C SER A 65 -6.23 -11.87 45.67
N SER A 66 -5.00 -11.71 45.17
CA SER A 66 -4.77 -11.43 43.75
C SER A 66 -5.57 -12.49 43.02
N PRO A 67 -6.55 -12.11 42.18
CA PRO A 67 -7.46 -13.08 41.59
C PRO A 67 -6.61 -14.15 40.96
N ALA A 68 -6.80 -15.42 41.36
CA ALA A 68 -6.06 -16.55 40.84
C ALA A 68 -6.31 -16.63 39.32
N SER A 69 -5.51 -15.91 38.53
CA SER A 69 -5.61 -15.82 37.10
C SER A 69 -4.94 -17.08 36.55
N HIS A 70 -5.61 -18.21 36.73
CA HIS A 70 -5.19 -19.43 36.06
C HIS A 70 -5.36 -19.22 34.57
N LEU A 71 -4.23 -19.12 33.86
CA LEU A 71 -4.22 -19.08 32.41
C LEU A 71 -5.04 -20.24 31.86
N PRO A 72 -5.83 -20.04 30.79
CA PRO A 72 -6.56 -21.11 30.13
C PRO A 72 -5.65 -22.30 29.81
N ARG A 73 -6.17 -23.52 29.80
CA ARG A 73 -5.35 -24.73 29.54
C ARG A 73 -4.60 -24.64 28.21
N LEU A 74 -5.27 -24.16 27.16
CA LEU A 74 -4.66 -23.92 25.85
C LEU A 74 -3.46 -22.97 25.93
N ALA A 75 -3.54 -21.93 26.77
CA ALA A 75 -2.43 -20.99 26.98
C ALA A 75 -1.22 -21.62 27.70
N ARG A 76 -1.43 -22.73 28.43
CA ARG A 76 -0.35 -23.49 29.10
C ARG A 76 0.25 -24.56 28.20
N GLN A 77 -0.57 -25.23 27.41
CA GLN A 77 -0.15 -26.29 26.49
C GLN A 77 0.56 -25.69 25.28
N ASP A 78 -0.12 -24.78 24.57
CA ASP A 78 0.37 -24.16 23.33
C ASP A 78 0.20 -22.63 23.40
N PRO A 79 1.16 -21.90 23.99
CA PRO A 79 1.04 -20.45 24.16
C PRO A 79 0.95 -19.69 22.84
N GLU A 80 1.59 -20.20 21.78
CA GLU A 80 1.55 -19.59 20.45
C GLU A 80 0.18 -19.73 19.76
N LEU A 81 -0.45 -20.91 19.85
CA LEU A 81 -1.79 -21.14 19.33
C LEU A 81 -2.82 -20.30 20.09
N TYR A 82 -2.69 -20.22 21.42
CA TYR A 82 -3.53 -19.37 22.25
C TYR A 82 -3.39 -17.88 21.87
N ALA A 83 -2.17 -17.40 21.69
CA ALA A 83 -1.91 -16.01 21.28
C ALA A 83 -2.46 -15.70 19.89
N ALA A 84 -2.40 -16.65 18.95
CA ALA A 84 -2.92 -16.48 17.60
C ALA A 84 -4.45 -16.49 17.51
N VAL A 85 -5.11 -17.33 18.32
CA VAL A 85 -6.58 -17.48 18.31
C VAL A 85 -7.28 -16.42 19.16
N ARG A 86 -6.57 -15.81 20.12
CA ARG A 86 -7.11 -14.78 21.03
C ARG A 86 -7.98 -13.76 20.27
N PRO A 87 -9.24 -13.55 20.71
CA PRO A 87 -10.11 -12.60 20.05
C PRO A 87 -9.56 -11.19 20.25
N PRO A 88 -9.55 -10.36 19.19
CA PRO A 88 -9.10 -9.00 19.30
C PRO A 88 -10.13 -8.12 20.00
N PRO A 89 -9.69 -7.01 20.62
CA PRO A 89 -10.59 -6.08 21.29
C PRO A 89 -11.48 -5.34 20.27
N LEU A 90 -12.76 -5.19 20.61
CA LEU A 90 -13.75 -4.49 19.79
C LEU A 90 -13.34 -3.05 19.46
N ALA A 91 -12.70 -2.36 20.41
CA ALA A 91 -12.26 -0.98 20.26
C ALA A 91 -11.30 -0.78 19.06
N THR A 92 -10.43 -1.76 18.78
CA THR A 92 -9.49 -1.67 17.66
C THR A 92 -10.24 -1.72 16.32
N PHE A 93 -11.24 -2.58 16.20
CA PHE A 93 -12.05 -2.68 14.97
C PHE A 93 -13.05 -1.53 14.83
N ALA A 94 -13.60 -1.01 15.93
CA ALA A 94 -14.38 0.22 15.93
C ALA A 94 -13.54 1.44 15.50
N ALA A 95 -12.28 1.52 15.93
CA ALA A 95 -11.35 2.57 15.50
C ALA A 95 -10.93 2.40 14.02
N LEU A 96 -10.79 1.17 13.53
CA LEU A 96 -10.46 0.89 12.13
C LEU A 96 -11.65 1.23 11.22
N THR A 97 -12.85 0.77 11.56
CA THR A 97 -14.09 1.04 10.80
C THR A 97 -14.41 2.53 10.68
N SER A 98 -14.21 3.30 11.76
CA SER A 98 -14.33 4.77 11.71
C SER A 98 -13.28 5.42 10.80
N ARG A 99 -12.01 4.96 10.83
CA ARG A 99 -10.97 5.43 9.89
C ARG A 99 -11.30 5.15 8.43
N LEU A 100 -11.99 4.06 8.13
CA LEU A 100 -12.47 3.73 6.78
C LEU A 100 -13.68 4.56 6.35
N GLY A 101 -14.23 5.40 7.22
CA GLY A 101 -15.43 6.19 6.93
C GLY A 101 -16.73 5.38 6.96
N LEU A 102 -16.72 4.16 7.51
CA LEU A 102 -17.89 3.27 7.56
C LEU A 102 -18.89 3.64 8.67
N LEU A 103 -18.51 4.51 9.62
CA LEU A 103 -19.34 4.88 10.77
C LEU A 103 -19.64 6.39 10.80
N PRO A 104 -20.57 6.89 9.97
CA PRO A 104 -21.04 8.28 10.11
C PRO A 104 -21.80 8.48 11.43
N ALA A 105 -21.88 9.75 11.87
CA ALA A 105 -22.38 10.15 13.19
C ALA A 105 -23.86 9.79 13.46
N GLY A 106 -24.63 9.40 12.46
CA GLY A 106 -26.04 8.98 12.57
C GLY A 106 -26.27 7.47 12.41
N THR A 107 -25.27 6.61 12.62
CA THR A 107 -25.43 5.16 12.46
C THR A 107 -26.14 4.50 13.64
N ASP A 108 -27.11 3.63 13.35
CA ASP A 108 -27.75 2.77 14.35
C ASP A 108 -26.73 1.82 15.00
N ALA A 109 -27.01 1.40 16.24
CA ALA A 109 -26.14 0.48 16.99
C ALA A 109 -25.98 -0.88 16.28
N GLU A 110 -27.07 -1.44 15.77
CA GLU A 110 -27.05 -2.73 15.06
C GLU A 110 -26.23 -2.65 13.76
N THR A 111 -26.42 -1.57 12.99
CA THR A 111 -25.67 -1.32 11.75
C THR A 111 -24.17 -1.10 12.04
N ARG A 112 -23.85 -0.41 13.14
CA ARG A 112 -22.46 -0.24 13.61
C ARG A 112 -21.82 -1.59 13.91
N ASP A 113 -22.49 -2.43 14.69
CA ASP A 113 -21.95 -3.74 15.09
C ASP A 113 -21.78 -4.66 13.88
N ARG A 114 -22.74 -4.67 12.96
CA ARG A 114 -22.64 -5.39 11.68
C ARG A 114 -21.42 -4.94 10.86
N ARG A 115 -21.20 -3.63 10.70
CA ARG A 115 -20.05 -3.09 9.95
C ARG A 115 -18.73 -3.44 10.62
N VAL A 116 -18.69 -3.42 11.94
CA VAL A 116 -17.52 -3.86 12.72
C VAL A 116 -17.23 -5.35 12.48
N GLN A 117 -18.26 -6.20 12.44
CA GLN A 117 -18.11 -7.62 12.13
C GLN A 117 -17.64 -7.86 10.68
N LEU A 118 -18.11 -7.08 9.71
CA LEU A 118 -17.65 -7.20 8.31
C LEU A 118 -16.17 -6.82 8.17
N VAL A 119 -15.71 -5.76 8.85
CA VAL A 119 -14.28 -5.40 8.87
C VAL A 119 -13.46 -6.47 9.58
N TYR A 120 -13.99 -7.06 10.66
CA TYR A 120 -13.36 -8.21 11.30
C TYR A 120 -13.20 -9.39 10.34
N GLN A 121 -14.25 -9.74 9.59
CA GLN A 121 -14.20 -10.76 8.53
C GLN A 121 -13.18 -10.38 7.44
N ALA A 122 -13.09 -9.11 7.05
CA ALA A 122 -12.11 -8.65 6.07
C ALA A 122 -10.64 -8.78 6.57
N CYS A 123 -10.42 -8.79 7.89
CA CYS A 123 -9.11 -8.97 8.50
C CYS A 123 -8.79 -10.44 8.85
N THR A 124 -9.70 -11.39 8.60
CA THR A 124 -9.46 -12.83 8.80
C THR A 124 -9.10 -13.54 7.50
N HIS A 125 -7.87 -14.05 7.43
CA HIS A 125 -7.36 -14.78 6.28
C HIS A 125 -7.84 -16.25 6.31
N PRO A 126 -8.14 -16.90 5.16
CA PRO A 126 -8.59 -18.29 5.10
C PRO A 126 -7.65 -19.29 5.80
N SER A 127 -6.34 -19.01 5.81
CA SER A 127 -5.38 -19.87 6.53
C SER A 127 -5.60 -19.91 8.04
N PHE A 128 -6.32 -18.94 8.61
CA PHE A 128 -6.67 -18.93 10.03
C PHE A 128 -7.56 -20.12 10.42
N GLN A 129 -8.37 -20.66 9.50
CA GLN A 129 -9.21 -21.83 9.75
C GLN A 129 -8.38 -23.01 10.28
N THR A 130 -7.19 -23.24 9.71
CA THR A 130 -6.29 -24.31 10.15
C THR A 130 -5.85 -24.20 11.61
N LEU A 131 -5.80 -22.98 12.18
CA LEU A 131 -5.49 -22.80 13.60
C LEU A 131 -6.70 -23.12 14.48
N VAL A 132 -7.90 -22.77 14.01
CA VAL A 132 -9.14 -23.11 14.72
C VAL A 132 -9.36 -24.62 14.72
N ASP A 133 -9.09 -25.29 13.60
CA ASP A 133 -9.17 -26.76 13.52
C ASP A 133 -8.18 -27.42 14.50
N LYS A 134 -6.96 -26.90 14.63
CA LYS A 134 -5.97 -27.36 15.63
C LYS A 134 -6.47 -27.16 17.06
N VAL A 135 -7.08 -26.00 17.36
CA VAL A 135 -7.65 -25.74 18.70
C VAL A 135 -8.81 -26.69 18.99
N ASN A 136 -9.73 -26.87 18.04
CA ASN A 136 -10.87 -27.77 18.19
C ASN A 136 -10.41 -29.22 18.44
N ALA A 137 -9.39 -29.68 17.71
CA ALA A 137 -8.78 -30.99 17.93
C ALA A 137 -8.17 -31.11 19.35
N SER A 138 -7.46 -30.08 19.83
CA SER A 138 -6.88 -30.07 21.19
C SER A 138 -7.95 -30.07 22.29
N THR A 139 -9.08 -29.41 22.07
CA THR A 139 -10.19 -29.38 23.04
C THR A 139 -10.94 -30.70 23.10
N LEU A 140 -11.14 -31.37 21.96
CA LEU A 140 -11.76 -32.71 21.90
C LEU A 140 -10.87 -33.77 22.58
N ALA A 141 -9.56 -33.73 22.34
CA ALA A 141 -8.61 -34.62 23.03
C ALA A 141 -8.56 -34.39 24.55
N ALA A 142 -8.93 -33.19 25.03
CA ALA A 142 -8.95 -32.86 26.44
C ALA A 142 -10.25 -33.31 27.14
N THR A 143 -11.39 -33.38 26.46
CA THR A 143 -12.65 -33.88 27.05
C THR A 143 -12.59 -35.37 27.37
N ASP A 144 -11.88 -36.15 26.56
CA ASP A 144 -11.66 -37.58 26.79
C ASP A 144 -10.78 -37.85 28.02
N ASN A 145 -9.88 -36.92 28.35
CA ASN A 145 -8.99 -37.01 29.52
C ASN A 145 -9.58 -36.32 30.78
N ALA A 146 -10.51 -35.38 30.62
CA ALA A 146 -11.13 -34.64 31.72
C ALA A 146 -12.23 -35.43 32.44
N SER A 147 -12.90 -36.35 31.73
CA SER A 147 -13.82 -37.34 32.33
C SER A 147 -13.11 -38.25 33.36
N ALA A 148 -11.79 -38.38 33.29
CA ALA A 148 -10.97 -39.10 34.26
C ALA A 148 -10.50 -38.26 35.48
N SER A 149 -10.63 -36.92 35.45
CA SER A 149 -9.96 -36.03 36.43
C SER A 149 -10.90 -35.20 37.35
N GLY A 150 -12.22 -35.34 37.23
CA GLY A 150 -13.18 -34.89 38.28
C GLY A 150 -13.18 -33.40 38.68
N LEU A 151 -12.56 -32.51 37.90
CA LEU A 151 -12.42 -31.08 38.19
C LEU A 151 -13.37 -30.24 37.35
N VAL A 152 -14.67 -30.30 37.65
CA VAL A 152 -15.68 -29.33 37.17
C VAL A 152 -15.96 -28.37 38.33
N ARG A 153 -15.48 -27.12 38.24
CA ARG A 153 -15.84 -26.06 39.19
C ARG A 153 -16.63 -24.96 38.47
N ASN A 154 -17.85 -24.75 38.97
CA ASN A 154 -18.78 -23.67 38.66
C ASN A 154 -18.17 -22.30 38.98
N ARG A 155 -17.52 -21.65 38.02
CA ARG A 155 -17.02 -20.28 38.19
C ARG A 155 -17.06 -19.54 36.85
N ALA A 156 -18.24 -19.34 36.27
CA ALA A 156 -18.33 -18.91 34.86
C ALA A 156 -19.23 -17.70 34.56
N ASP A 157 -20.20 -17.30 35.39
CA ASP A 157 -21.29 -16.50 34.79
C ASP A 157 -20.99 -15.00 34.63
N ASN A 158 -20.38 -14.35 35.63
CA ASN A 158 -20.20 -12.88 35.58
C ASN A 158 -18.94 -12.40 34.83
N LYS A 159 -17.85 -13.18 34.82
CA LYS A 159 -16.61 -12.80 34.09
C LYS A 159 -16.71 -13.11 32.61
N ALA A 160 -17.34 -14.23 32.24
CA ALA A 160 -17.56 -14.59 30.84
C ALA A 160 -18.45 -13.56 30.14
N ALA A 161 -19.44 -12.98 30.83
CA ALA A 161 -20.31 -11.95 30.28
C ALA A 161 -19.57 -10.62 30.00
N LEU A 162 -18.61 -10.23 30.84
CA LEU A 162 -17.78 -9.03 30.61
C LEU A 162 -16.75 -9.26 29.51
N ASP A 163 -16.10 -10.43 29.47
CA ASP A 163 -15.16 -10.80 28.40
C ASP A 163 -15.88 -10.91 27.05
N ALA A 164 -17.10 -11.46 27.01
CA ALA A 164 -17.94 -11.50 25.81
C ALA A 164 -18.33 -10.11 25.28
N LYS A 165 -18.51 -9.12 26.17
CA LYS A 165 -18.82 -7.73 25.78
C LYS A 165 -17.61 -6.94 25.27
N GLN A 166 -16.39 -7.38 25.60
CA GLN A 166 -15.15 -6.65 25.25
C GLN A 166 -14.45 -7.21 24.01
N PHE A 167 -14.71 -8.48 23.66
CA PHE A 167 -14.01 -9.20 22.62
C PHE A 167 -14.95 -9.77 21.55
N LEU A 168 -14.50 -9.75 20.30
CA LEU A 168 -15.18 -10.43 19.19
C LEU A 168 -14.90 -11.94 19.26
N GLY A 169 -15.78 -12.71 19.90
CA GLY A 169 -15.82 -14.16 19.79
C GLY A 169 -15.62 -14.94 21.11
N SER A 170 -16.49 -14.75 22.09
CA SER A 170 -16.56 -15.68 23.24
C SER A 170 -17.09 -17.07 22.87
N SER A 171 -17.51 -17.31 21.62
CA SER A 171 -18.13 -18.54 21.12
C SER A 171 -17.26 -19.30 20.09
N VAL A 172 -15.93 -19.30 20.25
CA VAL A 172 -14.96 -19.89 19.28
C VAL A 172 -15.13 -21.39 19.05
N LEU A 173 -15.87 -22.12 19.89
CA LEU A 173 -15.76 -23.58 19.93
C LEU A 173 -16.58 -24.38 18.91
N ILE A 174 -17.46 -23.80 18.06
CA ILE A 174 -18.33 -24.63 17.19
C ILE A 174 -18.58 -24.08 15.76
N GLN A 175 -18.25 -22.83 15.42
CA GLN A 175 -18.65 -22.25 14.12
C GLN A 175 -17.51 -22.14 13.09
N GLU A 176 -17.80 -22.41 11.81
CA GLU A 176 -16.91 -22.08 10.68
C GLU A 176 -16.47 -20.62 10.71
N VAL A 177 -15.17 -20.34 10.54
CA VAL A 177 -14.67 -18.98 10.57
C VAL A 177 -14.95 -18.28 9.24
N GLN A 178 -15.72 -17.20 9.32
CA GLN A 178 -15.89 -16.29 8.19
C GLN A 178 -14.55 -15.62 7.86
N HIS A 179 -14.13 -15.74 6.61
CA HIS A 179 -12.83 -15.28 6.11
C HIS A 179 -12.99 -14.39 4.86
N HIS A 180 -11.93 -13.65 4.52
CA HIS A 180 -11.98 -12.58 3.53
C HIS A 180 -11.84 -12.98 2.06
N ALA A 181 -11.76 -14.27 1.71
CA ALA A 181 -11.37 -14.71 0.36
C ALA A 181 -12.34 -14.22 -0.74
N ALA A 182 -13.64 -14.30 -0.49
CA ALA A 182 -14.67 -13.82 -1.42
C ALA A 182 -14.60 -12.29 -1.59
N LEU A 183 -14.50 -11.55 -0.47
CA LEU A 183 -14.37 -10.09 -0.47
C LEU A 183 -13.09 -9.64 -1.18
N CYS A 184 -11.98 -10.33 -0.98
CA CYS A 184 -10.71 -10.05 -1.65
C CYS A 184 -10.85 -10.15 -3.18
N THR A 185 -11.59 -11.14 -3.68
CA THR A 185 -11.82 -11.34 -5.12
C THR A 185 -12.62 -10.18 -5.73
N VAL A 186 -13.68 -9.75 -5.05
CA VAL A 186 -14.48 -8.58 -5.45
C VAL A 186 -13.63 -7.31 -5.43
N GLY A 187 -12.91 -7.08 -4.34
CA GLY A 187 -12.04 -5.91 -4.17
C GLY A 187 -10.93 -5.83 -5.21
N ASN A 188 -10.32 -6.97 -5.57
CA ASN A 188 -9.31 -7.01 -6.63
C ASN A 188 -9.86 -6.58 -7.98
N SER A 189 -11.08 -7.02 -8.31
CA SER A 189 -11.76 -6.67 -9.56
C SER A 189 -12.12 -5.19 -9.62
N LEU A 190 -12.65 -4.65 -8.52
CA LEU A 190 -12.98 -3.22 -8.39
C LEU A 190 -11.74 -2.33 -8.50
N LEU A 191 -10.68 -2.69 -7.78
CA LEU A 191 -9.43 -1.93 -7.81
C LEU A 191 -8.79 -1.92 -9.19
N GLY A 192 -8.80 -3.06 -9.89
CA GLY A 192 -8.33 -3.16 -11.27
C GLY A 192 -9.09 -2.23 -12.20
N MET A 193 -10.42 -2.27 -12.14
CA MET A 193 -11.31 -1.40 -12.92
C MET A 193 -11.03 0.08 -12.65
N LEU A 194 -11.15 0.52 -11.40
CA LEU A 194 -11.00 1.93 -11.00
C LEU A 194 -9.61 2.49 -11.32
N ALA A 195 -8.55 1.72 -11.09
CA ALA A 195 -7.20 2.15 -11.41
C ALA A 195 -6.95 2.22 -12.92
N SER A 196 -7.47 1.25 -13.69
CA SER A 196 -7.31 1.26 -15.15
C SER A 196 -8.05 2.43 -15.82
N GLU A 197 -9.26 2.72 -15.34
CA GLU A 197 -10.09 3.83 -15.81
C GLU A 197 -9.37 5.17 -15.57
N PHE A 198 -8.93 5.40 -14.32
CA PHE A 198 -8.24 6.62 -13.96
C PHE A 198 -6.94 6.82 -14.74
N LEU A 199 -6.11 5.77 -14.87
CA LEU A 199 -4.82 5.88 -15.54
C LEU A 199 -4.95 6.02 -17.05
N HIS A 200 -5.93 5.36 -17.68
CA HIS A 200 -6.17 5.50 -19.11
C HIS A 200 -6.60 6.93 -19.43
N LEU A 201 -7.48 7.54 -18.64
CA LEU A 201 -7.95 8.90 -18.92
C LEU A 201 -6.90 9.96 -18.59
N ARG A 202 -6.10 9.73 -17.54
CA ARG A 202 -4.99 10.64 -17.17
C ARG A 202 -3.83 10.60 -18.16
N TYR A 203 -3.52 9.43 -18.69
CA TYR A 203 -2.43 9.20 -19.65
C TYR A 203 -2.94 8.47 -20.90
N PRO A 204 -3.66 9.15 -21.80
CA PRO A 204 -4.32 8.53 -22.95
C PRO A 204 -3.34 7.84 -23.91
N ASN A 205 -2.12 8.37 -24.02
CA ASN A 205 -1.11 7.83 -24.92
C ASN A 205 -0.25 6.72 -24.30
N LEU A 206 -0.51 6.30 -23.06
CA LEU A 206 0.38 5.39 -22.35
C LEU A 206 0.40 3.98 -22.99
N PRO A 207 1.58 3.42 -23.32
CA PRO A 207 1.70 2.06 -23.86
C PRO A 207 1.04 1.01 -22.97
N THR A 208 0.42 -0.02 -23.56
CA THR A 208 -0.38 -1.03 -22.84
C THR A 208 0.44 -1.75 -21.76
N ARG A 209 1.71 -2.06 -22.07
CA ARG A 209 2.61 -2.69 -21.11
C ARG A 209 2.91 -1.77 -19.91
N ALA A 210 3.14 -0.49 -20.18
CA ALA A 210 3.41 0.51 -19.15
C ALA A 210 2.15 0.80 -18.33
N LEU A 211 0.97 0.86 -18.96
CA LEU A 211 -0.31 1.00 -18.28
C LEU A 211 -0.58 -0.17 -17.32
N LYS A 212 -0.40 -1.42 -17.77
CA LYS A 212 -0.53 -2.59 -16.89
C LYS A 212 0.46 -2.56 -15.73
N ALA A 213 1.70 -2.16 -15.99
CA ALA A 213 2.71 -1.99 -14.95
C ALA A 213 2.35 -0.85 -13.97
N ALA A 214 1.79 0.25 -14.47
CA ALA A 214 1.32 1.36 -13.65
C ALA A 214 0.15 0.94 -12.77
N VAL A 215 -0.86 0.27 -13.31
CA VAL A 215 -1.98 -0.30 -12.54
C VAL A 215 -1.45 -1.22 -11.43
N ALA A 216 -0.54 -2.14 -11.76
CA ALA A 216 0.10 -3.02 -10.78
C ALA A 216 1.01 -2.29 -9.79
N ALA A 217 1.50 -1.10 -10.11
CA ALA A 217 2.31 -0.31 -9.21
C ALA A 217 1.47 0.59 -8.29
N PHE A 218 0.27 1.02 -8.70
CA PHE A 218 -0.67 1.72 -7.83
C PHE A 218 -1.42 0.74 -6.93
N VAL A 219 -1.94 -0.34 -7.49
CA VAL A 219 -2.79 -1.32 -6.78
C VAL A 219 -2.13 -2.71 -6.69
N GLY A 220 -0.81 -2.73 -6.62
CA GLY A 220 -0.05 -3.95 -6.42
C GLY A 220 -0.13 -4.48 -4.98
N PRO A 221 0.26 -5.75 -4.76
CA PRO A 221 0.32 -6.30 -3.41
C PRO A 221 1.27 -5.50 -2.50
N GLN A 222 2.38 -4.97 -3.02
CA GLN A 222 3.32 -4.17 -2.23
C GLN A 222 2.67 -2.86 -1.77
N THR A 223 2.09 -2.09 -2.68
CA THR A 223 1.46 -0.82 -2.34
C THR A 223 0.23 -0.99 -1.49
N LEU A 224 -0.60 -2.00 -1.74
CA LEU A 224 -1.73 -2.35 -0.88
C LEU A 224 -1.25 -2.69 0.53
N SER A 225 -0.18 -3.47 0.68
CA SER A 225 0.37 -3.77 2.00
C SER A 225 0.85 -2.51 2.72
N ASP A 226 1.54 -1.60 2.03
CA ASP A 226 2.06 -0.36 2.61
C ASP A 226 0.95 0.61 3.01
N VAL A 227 -0.08 0.75 2.16
CA VAL A 227 -1.26 1.56 2.48
C VAL A 227 -2.05 0.93 3.63
N GLY A 228 -2.18 -0.39 3.66
CA GLY A 228 -2.79 -1.11 4.76
C GLY A 228 -2.09 -0.86 6.09
N LEU A 229 -0.76 -0.86 6.10
CA LEU A 229 0.02 -0.48 7.28
C LEU A 229 -0.27 0.95 7.71
N SER A 230 -0.36 1.91 6.77
CA SER A 230 -0.68 3.31 7.09
C SER A 230 -2.09 3.51 7.67
N LEU A 231 -3.05 2.66 7.28
CA LEU A 231 -4.42 2.69 7.80
C LEU A 231 -4.57 1.97 9.16
N GLY A 232 -3.54 1.22 9.58
CA GLY A 232 -3.50 0.53 10.87
C GLY A 232 -3.70 -0.98 10.82
N LEU A 233 -3.65 -1.62 9.65
CA LEU A 233 -3.65 -3.09 9.55
C LEU A 233 -2.40 -3.75 10.15
N GLY A 234 -1.34 -2.97 10.37
CA GLY A 234 -0.14 -3.43 11.09
C GLY A 234 -0.32 -3.53 12.61
N GLY A 235 -1.48 -3.14 13.14
CA GLY A 235 -1.78 -3.23 14.58
C GLY A 235 -1.77 -4.68 15.08
N GLN A 236 -1.29 -4.88 16.31
CA GLN A 236 -1.28 -6.21 16.93
C GLN A 236 -2.71 -6.78 17.02
N GLY A 237 -2.88 -8.01 16.53
CA GLY A 237 -4.17 -8.72 16.58
C GLY A 237 -5.21 -8.26 15.56
N VAL A 238 -4.91 -7.28 14.70
CA VAL A 238 -5.84 -6.84 13.64
C VAL A 238 -5.93 -7.90 12.55
N LEU A 239 -4.80 -8.29 11.95
CA LEU A 239 -4.76 -9.34 10.93
C LEU A 239 -4.67 -10.72 11.57
N ARG A 240 -5.62 -11.61 11.24
CA ARG A 240 -5.67 -13.00 11.74
C ARG A 240 -5.32 -13.96 10.63
N TRP A 241 -4.22 -14.70 10.81
CA TRP A 241 -3.71 -15.64 9.83
C TRP A 241 -2.75 -16.64 10.47
N ASN A 242 -2.54 -17.78 9.80
CA ASN A 242 -1.56 -18.75 10.21
C ASN A 242 -0.17 -18.45 9.60
N LYS A 243 0.80 -18.13 10.46
CA LYS A 243 2.20 -17.80 10.08
C LYS A 243 2.95 -18.94 9.40
N GLU A 244 2.54 -20.18 9.68
CA GLU A 244 3.14 -21.40 9.12
C GLU A 244 2.47 -21.84 7.82
N ALA A 245 1.38 -21.17 7.42
CA ALA A 245 0.63 -21.54 6.23
C ALA A 245 1.52 -21.48 4.98
N ARG A 246 1.35 -22.50 4.13
CA ARG A 246 2.01 -22.58 2.83
C ARG A 246 0.99 -22.33 1.74
N VAL A 247 1.41 -21.57 0.72
CA VAL A 247 0.58 -21.22 -0.43
C VAL A 247 1.31 -21.59 -1.71
N PRO A 248 0.59 -22.08 -2.74
CA PRO A 248 1.17 -22.34 -4.04
C PRO A 248 1.89 -21.10 -4.59
N LYS A 249 3.04 -21.33 -5.23
CA LYS A 249 3.73 -20.27 -5.97
C LYS A 249 2.89 -19.88 -7.20
N PRO A 250 2.79 -18.58 -7.54
CA PRO A 250 2.05 -18.18 -8.73
C PRO A 250 2.68 -18.79 -9.99
N LYS A 251 1.87 -19.10 -11.00
CA LYS A 251 2.30 -19.76 -12.25
C LYS A 251 3.45 -19.03 -12.95
N ASN A 252 3.51 -17.70 -12.84
CA ASN A 252 4.55 -16.85 -13.43
C ASN A 252 5.74 -16.60 -12.49
N TYR A 253 5.86 -17.35 -11.39
CA TYR A 253 7.01 -17.23 -10.50
C TYR A 253 8.25 -17.75 -11.20
N VAL A 254 9.15 -16.85 -11.57
CA VAL A 254 10.47 -17.21 -12.09
C VAL A 254 11.41 -17.31 -10.90
N THR A 255 12.02 -18.48 -10.71
CA THR A 255 13.07 -18.63 -9.69
C THR A 255 14.26 -17.74 -10.04
N ARG A 256 15.11 -17.43 -9.05
CA ARG A 256 16.38 -16.71 -9.29
C ARG A 256 17.29 -17.42 -10.31
N SER A 257 17.02 -18.71 -10.57
CA SER A 257 17.68 -19.58 -11.56
C SER A 257 17.02 -19.56 -12.95
N GLY A 258 15.97 -18.77 -13.19
CA GLY A 258 15.27 -18.72 -14.48
C GLY A 258 14.36 -19.92 -14.78
N LYS A 259 14.29 -20.92 -13.89
CA LYS A 259 13.41 -22.09 -14.04
C LYS A 259 11.97 -21.74 -13.65
N SER A 260 11.03 -22.23 -14.47
CA SER A 260 9.59 -22.17 -14.22
C SER A 260 9.24 -22.84 -12.88
N ALA A 261 8.28 -22.29 -12.14
CA ALA A 261 7.91 -22.74 -10.79
C ALA A 261 7.10 -24.04 -10.74
N VAL A 262 6.84 -24.69 -11.88
CA VAL A 262 6.10 -25.96 -11.95
C VAL A 262 6.90 -27.05 -11.20
N GLY A 263 6.32 -27.60 -10.13
CA GLY A 263 6.91 -28.67 -9.31
C GLY A 263 7.81 -28.21 -8.16
N LEU A 264 7.89 -26.90 -7.87
CA LEU A 264 8.67 -26.37 -6.76
C LEU A 264 7.84 -26.35 -5.46
N PRO A 265 8.41 -26.61 -4.27
CA PRO A 265 7.66 -26.59 -3.00
C PRO A 265 6.95 -25.26 -2.77
N ASP A 266 5.78 -25.33 -2.12
CA ASP A 266 4.97 -24.18 -1.75
C ASP A 266 5.78 -23.16 -0.94
N ARG A 267 5.44 -21.89 -1.10
CA ARG A 267 6.10 -20.80 -0.35
C ARG A 267 5.35 -20.58 0.96
N THR A 268 6.07 -20.11 1.98
CA THR A 268 5.45 -19.60 3.19
C THR A 268 4.60 -18.37 2.87
N LEU A 269 3.47 -18.23 3.56
CA LEU A 269 2.61 -17.06 3.47
C LEU A 269 3.30 -15.88 4.15
N LEU A 270 3.44 -14.74 3.45
CA LEU A 270 4.05 -13.55 4.02
C LEU A 270 2.98 -12.64 4.61
N SER A 271 3.31 -11.95 5.72
CA SER A 271 2.42 -10.97 6.34
C SER A 271 2.01 -9.84 5.38
N ARG A 272 2.88 -9.46 4.44
CA ARG A 272 2.57 -8.41 3.44
C ARG A 272 1.51 -8.86 2.45
N ASP A 273 1.53 -10.14 2.05
CA ASP A 273 0.53 -10.69 1.13
C ASP A 273 -0.85 -10.73 1.79
N VAL A 274 -0.90 -11.17 3.06
CA VAL A 274 -2.14 -11.14 3.86
C VAL A 274 -2.66 -9.72 4.04
N GLY A 275 -1.76 -8.76 4.32
CA GLY A 275 -2.13 -7.36 4.43
C GLY A 275 -2.69 -6.80 3.12
N ALA A 276 -2.14 -7.21 1.97
CA ALA A 276 -2.67 -6.82 0.67
C ALA A 276 -4.05 -7.43 0.40
N ASP A 277 -4.26 -8.70 0.73
CA ASP A 277 -5.56 -9.38 0.58
C ASP A 277 -6.62 -8.78 1.50
N ALA A 278 -6.25 -8.46 2.74
CA ALA A 278 -7.11 -7.73 3.67
C ALA A 278 -7.48 -6.35 3.13
N MET A 279 -6.53 -5.60 2.55
CA MET A 279 -6.84 -4.31 1.93
C MET A 279 -7.81 -4.42 0.75
N ARG A 280 -7.68 -5.45 -0.09
CA ARG A 280 -8.66 -5.73 -1.16
C ARG A 280 -10.04 -6.00 -0.56
N ALA A 281 -10.10 -6.83 0.47
CA ALA A 281 -11.35 -7.15 1.15
C ALA A 281 -11.99 -5.91 1.80
N LEU A 282 -11.21 -5.00 2.41
CA LEU A 282 -11.73 -3.76 2.97
C LEU A 282 -12.34 -2.85 1.89
N VAL A 283 -11.73 -2.75 0.71
CA VAL A 283 -12.31 -2.02 -0.41
C VAL A 283 -13.65 -2.63 -0.83
N ALA A 284 -13.77 -3.96 -0.83
CA ALA A 284 -15.04 -4.63 -1.10
C ALA A 284 -16.09 -4.37 -0.01
N VAL A 285 -15.70 -4.30 1.28
CA VAL A 285 -16.62 -3.92 2.37
C VAL A 285 -17.11 -2.48 2.18
N VAL A 286 -16.22 -1.53 1.86
CA VAL A 286 -16.60 -0.15 1.56
C VAL A 286 -17.56 -0.08 0.38
N PHE A 287 -17.31 -0.85 -0.67
CA PHE A 287 -18.21 -0.95 -1.82
C PHE A 287 -19.57 -1.54 -1.44
N GLN A 288 -19.61 -2.60 -0.65
CA GLN A 288 -20.86 -3.27 -0.25
C GLN A 288 -21.73 -2.40 0.67
N GLU A 289 -21.11 -1.63 1.57
CA GLU A 289 -21.82 -0.84 2.59
C GLU A 289 -22.13 0.60 2.16
N LEU A 290 -21.26 1.21 1.34
CA LEU A 290 -21.37 2.62 0.94
C LEU A 290 -21.55 2.84 -0.56
N GLY A 291 -21.40 1.81 -1.39
CA GLY A 291 -21.56 1.86 -2.84
C GLY A 291 -20.29 2.26 -3.62
N LEU A 292 -20.44 2.33 -4.94
CA LEU A 292 -19.33 2.58 -5.87
C LEU A 292 -18.70 3.97 -5.69
N SER A 293 -19.51 5.00 -5.46
CA SER A 293 -19.03 6.38 -5.32
C SER A 293 -18.09 6.55 -4.13
N ALA A 294 -18.44 5.96 -2.98
CA ALA A 294 -17.60 5.95 -1.79
C ALA A 294 -16.32 5.11 -1.99
N ALA A 295 -16.44 3.93 -2.61
CA ALA A 295 -15.29 3.09 -2.92
C ALA A 295 -14.30 3.79 -3.85
N ARG A 296 -14.78 4.46 -4.90
CA ARG A 296 -13.94 5.27 -5.81
C ARG A 296 -13.23 6.39 -5.06
N ARG A 297 -13.95 7.17 -4.24
CA ARG A 297 -13.34 8.24 -3.42
C ARG A 297 -12.23 7.69 -2.52
N PHE A 298 -12.48 6.57 -1.85
CA PHE A 298 -11.51 5.88 -1.00
C PHE A 298 -10.27 5.43 -1.77
N VAL A 299 -10.46 4.80 -2.94
CA VAL A 299 -9.35 4.34 -3.79
C VAL A 299 -8.56 5.54 -4.32
N THR A 300 -9.22 6.59 -4.78
CA THR A 300 -8.55 7.80 -5.27
C THR A 300 -7.73 8.47 -4.17
N SER A 301 -8.30 8.65 -2.98
CA SER A 301 -7.64 9.33 -1.85
C SER A 301 -6.42 8.57 -1.33
N HIS A 302 -6.51 7.25 -1.16
CA HIS A 302 -5.47 6.45 -0.53
C HIS A 302 -4.47 5.81 -1.51
N LEU A 303 -4.91 5.46 -2.73
CA LEU A 303 -4.09 4.72 -3.69
C LEU A 303 -3.64 5.62 -4.87
N LEU A 304 -4.57 6.28 -5.56
CA LEU A 304 -4.27 6.96 -6.83
C LEU A 304 -3.57 8.32 -6.66
N ASN A 305 -3.73 8.99 -5.53
CA ASN A 305 -3.04 10.25 -5.23
C ASN A 305 -1.54 10.09 -4.90
N ARG A 306 -1.02 8.86 -4.89
CA ARG A 306 0.41 8.61 -4.65
C ARG A 306 1.25 9.08 -5.83
N LYS A 307 2.41 9.68 -5.54
CA LYS A 307 3.38 10.05 -6.58
C LYS A 307 4.13 8.81 -7.05
N LEU A 308 3.98 8.47 -8.32
CA LEU A 308 4.71 7.41 -8.99
C LEU A 308 5.48 7.99 -10.18
N ASP A 309 6.72 7.57 -10.37
CA ASP A 309 7.53 7.98 -11.51
C ASP A 309 7.26 7.03 -12.70
N LEU A 310 6.29 7.40 -13.55
CA LEU A 310 5.90 6.59 -14.71
C LEU A 310 7.01 6.52 -15.76
N ALA A 311 7.94 7.49 -15.79
CA ALA A 311 9.03 7.50 -16.76
C ALA A 311 9.95 6.28 -16.63
N LYS A 312 10.09 5.73 -15.41
CA LYS A 312 10.85 4.49 -15.14
C LYS A 312 10.18 3.22 -15.66
N LEU A 313 8.86 3.26 -15.88
CA LEU A 313 8.11 2.12 -16.41
C LEU A 313 8.25 2.01 -17.94
N LEU A 314 8.56 3.13 -18.60
CA LEU A 314 8.81 3.18 -20.05
C LEU A 314 10.24 2.70 -20.35
N LYS A 315 10.32 1.53 -20.99
CA LYS A 315 11.58 0.93 -21.45
C LYS A 315 11.56 0.81 -22.96
N PHE A 316 12.52 1.44 -23.62
CA PHE A 316 12.67 1.41 -25.07
C PHE A 316 13.88 0.55 -25.46
N LEU A 317 13.70 -0.30 -26.48
CA LEU A 317 14.82 -1.03 -27.09
C LEU A 317 15.46 -0.16 -28.18
N ASP A 318 14.65 0.26 -29.17
CA ASP A 318 15.09 1.08 -30.31
C ASP A 318 14.27 2.37 -30.42
N PRO A 319 14.57 3.41 -29.62
CA PRO A 319 13.76 4.62 -29.53
C PRO A 319 13.76 5.44 -30.82
N LYS A 320 14.84 5.42 -31.62
CA LYS A 320 14.88 6.14 -32.91
C LYS A 320 13.85 5.62 -33.90
N ARG A 321 13.79 4.28 -34.02
CA ARG A 321 12.89 3.61 -34.96
C ARG A 321 11.44 3.78 -34.51
N ALA A 322 11.18 3.56 -33.22
CA ALA A 322 9.90 3.84 -32.59
C ALA A 322 9.45 5.29 -32.81
N LEU A 323 10.34 6.27 -32.66
CA LEU A 323 10.05 7.68 -32.87
C LEU A 323 9.74 7.98 -34.34
N SER A 324 10.52 7.44 -35.29
CA SER A 324 10.26 7.64 -36.73
C SER A 324 8.87 7.11 -37.15
N GLN A 325 8.48 5.94 -36.63
CA GLN A 325 7.15 5.38 -36.85
C GLN A 325 6.06 6.19 -36.16
N THR A 326 6.35 6.74 -34.98
CA THR A 326 5.42 7.60 -34.25
C THR A 326 5.18 8.90 -35.02
N CYS A 327 6.22 9.54 -35.57
CA CYS A 327 6.08 10.69 -36.46
C CYS A 327 5.25 10.35 -37.70
N ALA A 328 5.53 9.21 -38.36
CA ALA A 328 4.76 8.75 -39.52
C ALA A 328 3.29 8.50 -39.18
N LYS A 329 2.99 7.90 -38.03
CA LYS A 329 1.62 7.67 -37.54
C LYS A 329 0.84 8.98 -37.38
N TYR A 330 1.46 10.01 -36.84
CA TYR A 330 0.84 11.32 -36.63
C TYR A 330 0.97 12.27 -37.84
N GLY A 331 1.45 11.79 -38.99
CA GLY A 331 1.64 12.62 -40.19
C GLY A 331 2.63 13.77 -39.99
N LYS A 332 3.61 13.62 -39.09
CA LYS A 332 4.66 14.60 -38.82
C LYS A 332 5.90 14.32 -39.66
N ASP A 333 6.68 15.37 -39.91
CA ASP A 333 7.96 15.27 -40.60
C ASP A 333 8.88 14.25 -39.91
N LEU A 334 9.68 13.57 -40.72
CA LEU A 334 10.68 12.61 -40.23
C LEU A 334 11.62 13.27 -39.22
N PRO A 335 11.92 12.58 -38.11
CA PRO A 335 12.76 13.13 -37.06
C PRO A 335 14.22 13.25 -37.52
N GLN A 336 14.80 14.43 -37.30
CA GLN A 336 16.21 14.71 -37.58
C GLN A 336 16.95 15.04 -36.27
N SER A 337 18.03 14.32 -36.01
CA SER A 337 18.92 14.60 -34.87
C SER A 337 19.95 15.67 -35.23
N ARG A 338 20.10 16.68 -34.37
CA ARG A 338 21.04 17.80 -34.53
C ARG A 338 21.81 18.02 -33.24
N ILE A 339 23.13 18.24 -33.33
CA ILE A 339 23.94 18.62 -32.17
C ILE A 339 23.60 20.06 -31.81
N ILE A 340 23.18 20.29 -30.57
CA ILE A 340 22.87 21.62 -30.02
C ILE A 340 24.13 22.22 -29.40
N ALA A 341 24.85 21.41 -28.61
CA ALA A 341 26.06 21.82 -27.93
C ALA A 341 27.00 20.62 -27.77
N GLU A 342 28.30 20.89 -27.77
CA GLU A 342 29.32 19.89 -27.47
C GLU A 342 30.43 20.50 -26.63
N SER A 343 30.98 19.70 -25.73
CA SER A 343 32.15 20.07 -24.94
C SER A 343 33.06 18.88 -24.74
N GLY A 344 34.37 19.13 -24.74
CA GLY A 344 35.37 18.12 -24.41
C GLY A 344 35.42 16.92 -25.36
N ARG A 345 35.14 17.10 -26.66
CA ARG A 345 35.07 16.01 -27.67
C ARG A 345 36.27 15.05 -27.64
N LEU A 346 37.48 15.55 -27.38
CA LEU A 346 38.72 14.78 -27.30
C LEU A 346 39.20 14.54 -25.85
N SER A 347 38.30 14.69 -24.88
CA SER A 347 38.57 14.41 -23.47
C SER A 347 38.10 13.01 -23.08
N ILE A 348 38.44 12.58 -21.86
CA ILE A 348 37.98 11.31 -21.31
C ILE A 348 36.47 11.30 -21.00
N SER A 349 35.87 12.48 -20.83
CA SER A 349 34.47 12.67 -20.46
C SER A 349 33.81 13.75 -21.35
N PRO A 350 33.68 13.49 -22.66
CA PRO A 350 33.00 14.39 -23.56
C PRO A 350 31.52 14.51 -23.17
N VAL A 351 30.90 15.64 -23.48
CA VAL A 351 29.47 15.86 -23.31
C VAL A 351 28.89 16.34 -24.64
N PHE A 352 27.99 15.56 -25.21
CA PHE A 352 27.24 15.92 -26.40
C PHE A 352 25.78 16.15 -26.01
N VAL A 353 25.21 17.28 -26.43
CA VAL A 353 23.79 17.60 -26.30
C VAL A 353 23.18 17.55 -27.69
N VAL A 354 22.24 16.63 -27.89
CA VAL A 354 21.56 16.41 -29.17
C VAL A 354 20.08 16.72 -28.99
N GLY A 355 19.52 17.46 -29.93
CA GLY A 355 18.09 17.68 -30.07
C GLY A 355 17.52 16.86 -31.22
N VAL A 356 16.33 16.30 -31.05
CA VAL A 356 15.55 15.72 -32.15
C VAL A 356 14.49 16.71 -32.59
N TRP A 357 14.43 16.97 -33.89
CA TRP A 357 13.55 17.94 -34.51
C TRP A 357 12.60 17.23 -35.47
N SER A 358 11.31 17.61 -35.46
CA SER A 358 10.35 17.28 -36.53
C SER A 358 10.04 18.60 -37.25
N GLY A 359 10.54 18.73 -38.48
CA GLY A 359 10.55 19.99 -39.22
C GLY A 359 11.32 21.09 -38.48
N ALA A 360 10.61 22.15 -38.08
CA ALA A 360 11.16 23.25 -37.30
C ALA A 360 11.01 23.09 -35.77
N THR A 361 10.27 22.09 -35.30
CA THR A 361 9.94 21.94 -33.87
C THR A 361 10.89 20.96 -33.18
N LYS A 362 11.51 21.39 -32.06
CA LYS A 362 12.31 20.50 -31.21
C LYS A 362 11.37 19.65 -30.34
N ILE A 363 11.35 18.34 -30.58
CA ILE A 363 10.47 17.40 -29.87
C ILE A 363 11.15 16.74 -28.67
N GLY A 364 12.47 16.58 -28.71
CA GLY A 364 13.24 15.96 -27.63
C GLY A 364 14.67 16.47 -27.54
N GLU A 365 15.27 16.29 -26.37
CA GLU A 365 16.65 16.67 -26.09
C GLU A 365 17.31 15.64 -25.17
N GLY A 366 18.56 15.31 -25.44
CA GLY A 366 19.29 14.31 -24.68
C GLY A 366 20.79 14.61 -24.65
N SER A 367 21.41 14.29 -23.51
CA SER A 367 22.84 14.43 -23.32
C SER A 367 23.51 13.07 -23.09
N GLY A 368 24.75 12.92 -23.55
CA GLY A 368 25.50 11.68 -23.40
C GLY A 368 27.00 11.86 -23.62
N THR A 369 27.77 10.84 -23.22
CA THR A 369 29.23 10.77 -23.44
C THR A 369 29.60 10.35 -24.85
N SER A 370 28.62 9.98 -25.68
CA SER A 370 28.81 9.78 -27.11
C SER A 370 27.64 10.38 -27.86
N ILE A 371 27.87 10.79 -29.11
CA ILE A 371 26.82 11.31 -30.00
C ILE A 371 25.67 10.30 -30.11
N LYS A 372 26.00 9.01 -30.29
CA LYS A 372 25.01 7.92 -30.37
C LYS A 372 24.16 7.82 -29.10
N MET A 373 24.77 7.95 -27.92
CA MET A 373 24.08 7.90 -26.62
C MET A 373 23.21 9.13 -26.38
N ALA A 374 23.70 10.32 -26.73
CA ALA A 374 22.95 11.57 -26.64
C ALA A 374 21.71 11.52 -27.55
N GLU A 375 21.89 11.02 -28.78
CA GLU A 375 20.81 10.87 -29.75
C GLU A 375 19.77 9.83 -29.32
N PHE A 376 20.21 8.69 -28.78
CA PHE A 376 19.31 7.68 -28.20
C PHE A 376 18.45 8.29 -27.09
N ARG A 377 19.07 9.01 -26.13
CA ARG A 377 18.37 9.68 -25.02
C ARG A 377 17.44 10.78 -25.50
N ALA A 378 17.82 11.53 -26.53
CA ALA A 378 16.98 12.57 -27.10
C ALA A 378 15.71 11.99 -27.75
N ALA A 379 15.85 10.83 -28.42
CA ALA A 379 14.70 10.11 -28.96
C ALA A 379 13.82 9.52 -27.84
N GLU A 380 14.41 8.96 -26.77
CA GLU A 380 13.63 8.50 -25.62
C GLU A 380 12.87 9.65 -24.93
N ASP A 381 13.50 10.81 -24.77
CA ASP A 381 12.87 12.00 -24.16
C ASP A 381 11.67 12.47 -24.98
N ALA A 382 11.80 12.54 -26.32
CA ALA A 382 10.67 12.83 -27.20
C ALA A 382 9.51 11.82 -27.03
N LEU A 383 9.81 10.51 -26.97
CA LEU A 383 8.80 9.47 -26.75
C LEU A 383 8.16 9.57 -25.35
N ARG A 384 8.96 9.82 -24.31
CA ARG A 384 8.45 9.99 -22.94
C ARG A 384 7.50 11.18 -22.85
N ARG A 385 7.83 12.31 -23.48
CA ARG A 385 6.95 13.49 -23.53
C ARG A 385 5.61 13.18 -24.18
N LEU A 386 5.60 12.39 -25.25
CA LEU A 386 4.38 11.98 -25.93
C LEU A 386 3.54 11.01 -25.09
N TYR A 387 4.17 10.01 -24.47
CA TYR A 387 3.44 8.98 -23.71
C TYR A 387 3.00 9.45 -22.31
N LEU A 388 3.71 10.42 -21.73
CA LEU A 388 3.42 11.00 -20.43
C LEU A 388 2.67 12.33 -20.53
N THR A 389 2.05 12.63 -21.68
CA THR A 389 1.13 13.77 -21.79
C THR A 389 -0.02 13.56 -20.79
N GLU A 390 -0.04 14.38 -19.75
CA GLU A 390 -1.09 14.37 -18.74
C GLU A 390 -2.28 15.21 -19.22
N THR A 391 -3.47 14.65 -19.12
CA THR A 391 -4.69 15.45 -19.02
C THR A 391 -4.78 15.96 -17.58
N PRO A 392 -4.91 17.28 -17.35
CA PRO A 392 -4.95 17.81 -16.01
C PRO A 392 -6.20 17.32 -15.27
N LEU A 393 -6.08 17.19 -13.95
CA LEU A 393 -7.17 16.70 -13.10
C LEU A 393 -8.35 17.68 -13.15
N GLY A 394 -9.53 17.20 -13.54
CA GLY A 394 -10.75 18.01 -13.68
C GLY A 394 -11.21 18.20 -15.13
N ASP A 395 -10.32 17.96 -16.11
CA ASP A 395 -10.66 18.10 -17.53
C ASP A 395 -11.31 16.83 -18.11
N PHE A 396 -11.33 15.73 -17.36
CA PHE A 396 -11.95 14.47 -17.78
C PHE A 396 -12.92 13.93 -16.73
N ASP A 397 -14.05 13.43 -17.22
CA ASP A 397 -15.02 12.69 -16.43
C ASP A 397 -14.68 11.20 -16.45
N LEU A 398 -14.82 10.55 -15.30
CA LEU A 398 -14.64 9.11 -15.14
C LEU A 398 -15.95 8.39 -15.57
N PRO A 399 -15.95 7.42 -16.50
CA PRO A 399 -17.17 6.70 -16.89
C PRO A 399 -17.94 6.09 -15.70
N SER A 400 -17.25 5.70 -14.63
CA SER A 400 -17.87 5.16 -13.42
C SER A 400 -18.69 6.18 -12.62
N THR A 401 -18.58 7.49 -12.89
CA THR A 401 -19.42 8.51 -12.24
C THR A 401 -20.84 8.56 -12.82
N THR A 402 -21.05 8.01 -14.02
CA THR A 402 -22.40 7.90 -14.62
C THR A 402 -23.37 7.16 -13.70
N LEU A 403 -22.86 6.17 -12.97
CA LEU A 403 -23.62 5.34 -12.04
C LEU A 403 -24.02 6.09 -10.76
N ASP A 404 -23.35 7.19 -10.40
CA ASP A 404 -23.63 7.94 -9.18
C ASP A 404 -24.98 8.65 -9.23
N THR A 405 -25.39 9.08 -10.43
CA THR A 405 -26.68 9.75 -10.65
C THR A 405 -27.86 8.80 -10.48
N ILE A 406 -27.66 7.51 -10.76
CA ILE A 406 -28.67 6.46 -10.66
C ILE A 406 -28.68 5.85 -9.25
N TYR A 407 -27.50 5.64 -8.67
CA TYR A 407 -27.32 5.02 -7.36
C TYR A 407 -26.42 5.89 -6.47
N ALA A 408 -27.04 6.83 -5.73
CA ALA A 408 -26.33 7.64 -4.75
C ALA A 408 -25.95 6.77 -3.52
N GLY A 409 -24.65 6.61 -3.27
CA GLY A 409 -24.13 5.88 -2.10
C GLY A 409 -24.50 6.53 -0.76
N ALA A 410 -24.63 5.71 0.30
CA ALA A 410 -25.15 6.09 1.64
C ALA A 410 -24.31 7.12 2.43
N SER A 411 -23.14 7.52 1.94
CA SER A 411 -22.24 8.49 2.58
C SER A 411 -21.81 9.59 1.61
N SER A 412 -22.79 10.28 1.03
CA SER A 412 -22.54 11.59 0.44
C SER A 412 -22.76 12.68 1.50
N PRO A 413 -21.74 13.12 2.26
CA PRO A 413 -21.82 14.41 2.92
C PRO A 413 -21.58 15.50 1.86
N LEU A 414 -22.66 16.22 1.53
CA LEU A 414 -22.81 17.55 0.91
C LEU A 414 -21.91 18.00 -0.27
N PRO A 415 -22.46 18.83 -1.18
CA PRO A 415 -21.75 19.36 -2.33
C PRO A 415 -20.81 20.47 -1.87
N THR A 416 -19.50 20.27 -1.94
CA THR A 416 -18.57 21.40 -1.99
C THR A 416 -18.57 21.98 -3.40
N SER A 417 -19.67 22.66 -3.71
CA SER A 417 -19.71 23.95 -4.39
C SER A 417 -21.18 24.24 -4.70
N THR A 418 -21.55 25.47 -4.45
CA THR A 418 -22.72 26.13 -4.98
C THR A 418 -22.67 26.05 -6.51
N SER A 419 -23.17 24.95 -7.07
CA SER A 419 -23.54 24.86 -8.48
C SER A 419 -24.74 23.94 -8.55
N SER A 420 -25.87 24.55 -8.92
CA SER A 420 -26.99 23.95 -9.63
C SER A 420 -26.96 22.43 -9.77
N SER A 421 -28.09 21.82 -9.45
CA SER A 421 -28.60 20.58 -10.04
C SER A 421 -28.73 20.67 -11.58
N SER A 422 -27.65 21.00 -12.26
CA SER A 422 -27.40 20.69 -13.66
C SER A 422 -26.71 19.34 -13.62
N SER A 423 -27.42 18.29 -13.99
CA SER A 423 -26.83 17.00 -14.31
C SER A 423 -25.61 17.23 -15.20
N ALA A 424 -24.39 17.14 -14.65
CA ALA A 424 -23.19 17.21 -15.45
C ALA A 424 -23.30 16.07 -16.47
N SER A 425 -23.51 16.45 -17.73
CA SER A 425 -23.64 15.49 -18.81
C SER A 425 -22.27 14.85 -18.99
N TYR A 426 -22.18 13.56 -18.69
CA TYR A 426 -20.95 12.80 -18.90
C TYR A 426 -20.45 13.01 -20.33
N ASN A 427 -19.25 13.57 -20.46
CA ASN A 427 -18.62 13.75 -21.77
C ASN A 427 -17.69 12.56 -22.05
N PRO A 428 -18.01 11.68 -23.03
CA PRO A 428 -17.16 10.56 -23.37
C PRO A 428 -15.81 11.06 -23.87
N GLN A 429 -14.74 10.65 -23.19
CA GLN A 429 -13.38 10.98 -23.59
C GLN A 429 -12.93 10.10 -24.76
N PRO A 430 -12.16 10.64 -25.71
CA PRO A 430 -11.62 9.85 -26.81
C PRO A 430 -10.72 8.75 -26.25
N ILE A 431 -10.85 7.54 -26.80
CA ILE A 431 -9.94 6.44 -26.48
C ILE A 431 -8.58 6.78 -27.07
N GLY A 432 -7.52 6.52 -26.30
CA GLY A 432 -6.15 6.79 -26.72
C GLY A 432 -5.79 6.00 -27.99
N ASP A 433 -4.96 6.61 -28.85
CA ASP A 433 -4.57 5.97 -30.10
C ASP A 433 -3.68 4.75 -29.84
N THR A 434 -3.69 3.81 -30.80
CA THR A 434 -2.88 2.59 -30.72
C THR A 434 -1.39 2.87 -30.58
N GLU A 435 -0.72 2.16 -29.69
CA GLU A 435 0.73 2.29 -29.51
C GLU A 435 1.50 1.83 -30.77
N VAL A 436 2.66 2.43 -31.00
CA VAL A 436 3.60 1.93 -32.03
C VAL A 436 4.27 0.67 -31.48
N LEU A 437 4.08 -0.47 -32.16
CA LEU A 437 4.52 -1.79 -31.67
C LEU A 437 6.00 -1.87 -31.30
N GLU A 438 6.85 -1.12 -31.98
CA GLU A 438 8.30 -1.11 -31.74
C GLU A 438 8.69 -0.32 -30.48
N ALA A 439 7.85 0.63 -30.08
CA ALA A 439 8.02 1.34 -28.80
C ALA A 439 7.69 0.45 -27.59
N ALA A 440 6.86 -0.59 -27.78
CA ALA A 440 6.40 -1.48 -26.72
C ALA A 440 7.44 -2.53 -26.26
N GLY A 441 8.63 -2.54 -26.86
CA GLY A 441 9.71 -3.47 -26.53
C GLY A 441 9.40 -4.93 -26.88
N LYS A 442 8.42 -5.18 -27.74
CA LYS A 442 8.22 -6.47 -28.39
C LYS A 442 9.14 -6.51 -29.61
N SER A 443 10.25 -7.24 -29.49
CA SER A 443 10.96 -7.73 -30.68
C SER A 443 9.94 -8.53 -31.50
N ARG A 444 9.78 -8.21 -32.79
CA ARG A 444 9.14 -9.12 -33.74
C ARG A 444 10.07 -10.32 -33.87
N HIS A 445 9.81 -11.36 -33.08
CA HIS A 445 10.22 -12.72 -33.42
C HIS A 445 9.00 -13.46 -33.92
#